data_AF-A0A7W1A052-F1
#
_entry.id   AF-A0A7W1A052-F1
#
_cell.length_a   1.000
_cell.length_b   1.000
_cell.length_c   1.000
_cell.angle_alpha   90.00
_cell.angle_beta   90.00
_cell.angle_gamma   90.00
#
_symmetry.space_group_name_H-M   'P 1'
#
loop_
_entity.id
_entity.type
_entity.pdbx_description
1 polymer ?
#
loop_
_entity_poly.entity_id
_entity_poly.type
_entity_poly.pdbx_seq_one_letter_code
_entity_poly.pdbx_strand_id
1 'polypeptide(L)'
;GMATLPDLRDGELAWTFAAALRGLELTVPPGLKDHTGEEATVAERAKLLRKELGRKQKAVIGDLVKTRSAELTDVNEFRNQAIAIGNRAGLLWAGDLAVVHAQLDVGKGGKSLADNPSALDLTAWSIGDDHIKLRDRLGVALKGTR
;
A
#
# COMPACT_ATOMS: atom_id res chain seq x y z
N GLY A 1 9.93 15.49 12.69
CA GLY A 1 8.83 15.20 11.75
C GLY A 1 8.74 13.71 11.54
N MET A 2 7.56 13.16 11.25
CA MET A 2 7.44 11.77 10.83
C MET A 2 7.87 11.66 9.37
N ALA A 3 8.89 10.84 9.08
CA ALA A 3 9.28 10.54 7.72
C ALA A 3 8.11 9.85 7.01
N THR A 4 7.79 10.29 5.78
CA THR A 4 6.75 9.64 4.99
C THR A 4 7.34 8.41 4.28
N LEU A 5 6.49 7.49 3.81
CA LEU A 5 6.95 6.26 3.14
C LEU A 5 7.94 6.52 1.97
N PRO A 6 7.77 7.59 1.14
CA PRO A 6 8.77 8.02 0.16
C PRO A 6 10.12 8.45 0.74
N ASP A 7 10.15 8.99 1.95
CA ASP A 7 11.35 9.58 2.56
C ASP A 7 12.20 8.54 3.32
N LEU A 8 11.66 7.34 3.54
CA LEU A 8 12.37 6.26 4.23
C LEU A 8 13.49 5.72 3.34
N ARG A 9 14.69 5.55 3.90
CA ARG A 9 15.78 4.83 3.21
C ARG A 9 15.43 3.35 3.03
N ASP A 10 16.01 2.69 2.04
CA ASP A 10 15.69 1.27 1.72
C ASP A 10 15.97 0.34 2.90
N GLY A 11 17.13 0.52 3.54
CA GLY A 11 17.46 -0.18 4.78
C GLY A 11 16.48 0.15 5.91
N GLU A 12 15.86 1.34 5.90
CA GLU A 12 14.89 1.74 6.92
C GLU A 12 13.50 1.11 6.79
N LEU A 13 13.12 0.72 5.58
CA LEU A 13 11.89 -0.01 5.36
C LEU A 13 12.10 -1.51 5.60
N ALA A 14 13.23 -2.06 5.13
CA ALA A 14 13.55 -3.48 5.22
C ALA A 14 13.66 -3.99 6.67
N TRP A 15 14.43 -3.31 7.52
CA TRP A 15 14.53 -3.69 8.94
C TRP A 15 13.24 -3.46 9.73
N THR A 16 12.34 -2.56 9.29
CA THR A 16 11.03 -2.33 9.92
C THR A 16 10.13 -3.53 9.67
N PHE A 17 10.18 -4.08 8.45
CA PHE A 17 9.51 -5.34 8.12
C PHE A 17 10.10 -6.49 8.92
N ALA A 18 11.43 -6.62 8.95
CA ALA A 18 12.09 -7.65 9.76
C ALA A 18 11.72 -7.55 11.25
N ALA A 19 11.67 -6.35 11.82
CA ALA A 19 11.28 -6.11 13.21
C ALA A 19 9.80 -6.47 13.45
N ALA A 20 8.89 -6.12 12.53
CA ALA A 20 7.48 -6.48 12.63
C ALA A 20 7.29 -8.00 12.61
N LEU A 21 7.94 -8.70 11.67
CA LEU A 21 7.87 -10.16 11.54
C LEU A 21 8.43 -10.85 12.78
N ARG A 22 9.61 -10.43 13.26
CA ARG A 22 10.20 -10.96 14.49
C ARG A 22 9.33 -10.70 15.72
N GLY A 23 8.76 -9.50 15.84
CA GLY A 23 7.88 -9.15 16.96
C GLY A 23 6.63 -10.04 17.04
N LEU A 24 6.19 -10.57 15.90
CA LEU A 24 5.07 -11.50 15.76
C LEU A 24 5.49 -12.97 15.67
N GLU A 25 6.77 -13.29 15.88
CA GLU A 25 7.32 -14.65 15.78
C GLU A 25 7.09 -15.30 14.40
N LEU A 26 7.04 -14.48 13.35
CA LEU A 26 6.90 -14.91 11.96
C LEU A 26 8.27 -15.07 11.30
N THR A 27 8.37 -16.00 10.35
CA THR A 27 9.60 -16.23 9.58
C THR A 27 9.94 -14.97 8.76
N VAL A 28 11.17 -14.48 8.92
CA VAL A 28 11.70 -13.39 8.08
C VAL A 28 12.22 -13.99 6.76
N PRO A 29 11.66 -13.59 5.61
CA PRO A 29 12.16 -13.98 4.29
C PRO A 29 13.67 -13.71 4.13
N PRO A 30 14.44 -14.60 3.48
CA PRO A 30 15.88 -14.42 3.30
C PRO A 30 16.27 -13.08 2.67
N GLY A 31 15.53 -12.62 1.65
CA GLY A 31 15.81 -11.36 0.96
C GLY A 31 15.68 -10.10 1.84
N LEU A 32 15.04 -10.19 3.00
CA LEU A 32 14.99 -9.10 3.98
C LEU A 32 16.17 -9.10 4.95
N LYS A 33 16.87 -10.23 5.11
CA LYS A 33 18.00 -10.37 6.05
C LYS A 33 19.24 -9.60 5.60
N ASP A 34 19.42 -9.44 4.29
CA ASP A 34 20.58 -8.74 3.73
C ASP A 34 20.48 -7.21 3.86
N HIS A 35 19.34 -6.71 4.32
CA HIS A 35 19.04 -5.29 4.47
C HIS A 35 18.68 -4.90 5.92
N THR A 36 18.83 -5.84 6.87
CA THR A 36 18.66 -5.53 8.28
C THR A 36 19.83 -4.70 8.79
N GLY A 37 19.54 -3.57 9.43
CA GLY A 37 20.53 -2.82 10.22
C GLY A 37 21.05 -3.64 11.42
N GLU A 38 21.69 -2.98 12.37
CA GLU A 38 22.24 -3.65 13.56
C GLU A 38 21.18 -4.51 14.29
N GLU A 39 21.52 -5.78 14.54
CA GLU A 39 20.64 -6.81 15.11
C GLU A 39 19.99 -6.36 16.43
N ALA A 40 20.73 -5.63 17.26
CA ALA A 40 20.24 -5.06 18.51
C ALA A 40 19.08 -4.08 18.28
N THR A 41 19.17 -3.21 17.28
CA THR A 41 18.14 -2.22 16.99
C THR A 41 16.89 -2.85 16.38
N VAL A 42 17.04 -3.93 15.60
CA VAL A 42 15.90 -4.72 15.10
C VAL A 42 15.16 -5.38 16.26
N ALA A 43 15.88 -5.94 17.24
CA ALA A 43 15.29 -6.59 18.40
C ALA A 43 14.51 -5.62 19.30
N GLU A 44 15.04 -4.42 19.55
CA GLU A 44 14.34 -3.37 20.30
C GLU A 44 13.05 -2.93 19.61
N ARG A 45 13.11 -2.71 18.30
CA ARG A 45 11.94 -2.34 17.49
C ARG A 45 10.90 -3.45 17.41
N ALA A 46 11.33 -4.70 17.36
CA ALA A 46 10.42 -5.85 17.39
C ALA A 46 9.60 -5.88 18.69
N LYS A 47 10.22 -5.57 19.84
CA LYS A 47 9.53 -5.48 21.14
C LYS A 47 8.51 -4.34 21.13
N LEU A 48 8.89 -3.17 20.62
CA LEU A 48 7.99 -2.01 20.50
C LEU A 48 6.79 -2.33 19.59
N LEU A 49 7.03 -2.81 18.37
CA LEU A 49 5.98 -3.15 17.42
C LEU A 49 5.05 -4.25 17.96
N ARG A 50 5.57 -5.27 18.65
CA ARG A 50 4.73 -6.27 19.31
C ARG A 50 3.78 -5.66 20.33
N LYS A 51 4.22 -4.63 21.07
CA LYS A 51 3.41 -3.95 22.09
C LYS A 51 2.35 -3.05 21.45
N GLU A 52 2.74 -2.27 20.45
CA GLU A 52 1.86 -1.27 19.80
C GLU A 52 0.82 -1.90 18.86
N LEU A 53 1.15 -3.03 18.22
CA LEU A 53 0.22 -3.71 17.32
C LEU A 53 -0.90 -4.41 18.11
N GLY A 54 -2.13 -3.97 17.88
CA GLY A 54 -3.34 -4.62 18.34
C GLY A 54 -3.61 -5.95 17.63
N ARG A 55 -4.47 -6.80 18.22
CA ARG A 55 -4.76 -8.16 17.74
C ARG A 55 -5.14 -8.24 16.26
N LYS A 56 -5.94 -7.30 15.76
CA LYS A 56 -6.36 -7.26 14.34
C LYS A 56 -5.19 -7.00 13.40
N GLN A 57 -4.31 -6.05 13.73
CA GLN A 57 -3.15 -5.72 12.90
C GLN A 57 -2.17 -6.91 12.85
N LYS A 58 -1.97 -7.58 13.98
CA LYS A 58 -1.15 -8.80 14.05
C LYS A 58 -1.69 -9.90 13.13
N ALA A 59 -3.02 -10.10 13.11
CA ALA A 59 -3.67 -11.07 12.22
C ALA A 59 -3.47 -10.71 10.74
N VAL A 60 -3.68 -9.44 10.38
CA VAL A 60 -3.49 -8.94 9.00
C VAL A 60 -2.05 -9.17 8.53
N ILE A 61 -1.06 -8.86 9.37
CA ILE A 61 0.35 -9.11 9.03
C ILE A 61 0.61 -10.60 8.86
N GLY A 62 0.07 -11.45 9.75
CA GLY A 62 0.18 -12.90 9.64
C GLY A 62 -0.40 -13.45 8.33
N ASP A 63 -1.56 -12.96 7.91
CA ASP A 63 -2.20 -13.38 6.66
C ASP A 63 -1.45 -12.86 5.42
N LEU A 64 -0.93 -11.63 5.47
CA LEU A 64 -0.09 -11.08 4.40
C LEU A 64 1.17 -11.92 4.19
N VAL A 65 1.83 -12.34 5.27
CA VAL A 65 3.02 -13.20 5.17
C VAL A 65 2.67 -14.56 4.56
N LYS A 66 1.53 -15.15 4.93
CA LYS A 66 1.11 -16.44 4.36
C LYS A 66 0.75 -16.37 2.88
N THR A 67 0.13 -15.27 2.45
CA THR A 67 -0.46 -15.14 1.12
C THR A 67 0.46 -14.44 0.12
N ARG A 68 1.37 -13.58 0.59
CA ARG A 68 2.18 -12.67 -0.25
C ARG A 68 3.64 -12.59 0.19
N SER A 69 4.19 -13.66 0.79
CA SER A 69 5.59 -13.70 1.28
C SER A 69 6.63 -13.32 0.22
N ALA A 70 6.42 -13.70 -1.03
CA ALA A 70 7.30 -13.39 -2.15
C ALA A 70 7.33 -11.90 -2.52
N GLU A 71 6.27 -11.15 -2.21
CA GLU A 71 6.22 -9.71 -2.46
C GLU A 71 6.94 -8.92 -1.35
N LEU A 72 7.11 -9.53 -0.17
CA LEU A 72 7.80 -8.90 0.96
C LEU A 72 9.32 -8.91 0.83
N THR A 73 9.89 -9.68 -0.11
CA THR A 73 11.34 -9.72 -0.34
C THR A 73 11.85 -8.54 -1.16
N ASP A 74 11.00 -7.86 -1.93
CA ASP A 74 11.38 -6.66 -2.69
C ASP A 74 10.75 -5.42 -2.05
N VAL A 75 11.53 -4.83 -1.13
CA VAL A 75 11.12 -3.67 -0.33
C VAL A 75 10.90 -2.43 -1.21
N ASN A 76 11.65 -2.30 -2.30
CA ASN A 76 11.55 -1.16 -3.21
C ASN A 76 10.31 -1.29 -4.08
N GLU A 77 10.03 -2.48 -4.60
CA GLU A 77 8.79 -2.74 -5.32
C GLU A 77 7.57 -2.55 -4.41
N PHE A 78 7.63 -3.03 -3.16
CA PHE A 78 6.57 -2.76 -2.18
C PHE A 78 6.36 -1.25 -1.98
N ARG A 79 7.44 -0.47 -1.78
CA ARG A 79 7.34 0.99 -1.60
C ARG A 79 6.67 1.65 -2.80
N ASN A 80 7.13 1.31 -4.01
CA ASN A 80 6.60 1.87 -5.25
C ASN A 80 5.11 1.54 -5.43
N GLN A 81 4.72 0.30 -5.16
CA GLN A 81 3.32 -0.12 -5.24
C GLN A 81 2.45 0.59 -4.19
N ALA A 82 2.92 0.72 -2.95
CA ALA A 82 2.19 1.41 -1.89
C ALA A 82 2.01 2.92 -2.19
N ILE A 83 3.04 3.58 -2.71
CA ILE A 83 2.95 4.98 -3.18
C ILE A 83 1.96 5.09 -4.34
N ALA A 84 2.03 4.18 -5.32
CA ALA A 84 1.10 4.16 -6.45
C ALA A 84 -0.35 3.96 -6.00
N ILE A 85 -0.62 3.07 -5.04
CA ILE A 85 -1.94 2.87 -4.46
C ILE A 85 -2.41 4.14 -3.74
N GLY A 86 -1.55 4.77 -2.93
CA GLY A 86 -1.87 6.02 -2.24
C GLY A 86 -2.23 7.15 -3.21
N ASN A 87 -1.44 7.30 -4.28
CA ASN A 87 -1.69 8.28 -5.34
C ASN A 87 -3.02 8.01 -6.05
N ARG A 88 -3.30 6.75 -6.41
CA ARG A 88 -4.57 6.36 -7.04
C ARG A 88 -5.77 6.61 -6.12
N ALA A 89 -5.66 6.29 -4.84
CA ALA A 89 -6.71 6.53 -3.86
C ALA A 89 -6.97 8.04 -3.68
N GLY A 90 -5.91 8.86 -3.66
CA GLY A 90 -6.02 10.31 -3.60
C GLY A 90 -6.68 10.90 -4.85
N LEU A 91 -6.31 10.42 -6.04
CA LEU A 91 -6.90 10.85 -7.31
C LEU A 91 -8.36 10.42 -7.46
N LEU A 92 -8.69 9.18 -7.04
CA LEU A 92 -10.07 8.70 -6.98
C LEU A 92 -10.92 9.58 -6.06
N TRP A 93 -10.39 9.92 -4.87
CA TRP A 93 -11.05 10.82 -3.92
C TRP A 93 -11.24 12.23 -4.48
N ALA A 94 -10.24 12.76 -5.19
CA ALA A 94 -10.32 14.05 -5.86
C ALA A 94 -11.27 14.02 -7.08
N GLY A 95 -11.61 12.83 -7.59
CA GLY A 95 -12.46 12.66 -8.74
C GLY A 95 -11.77 12.70 -10.09
N ASP A 96 -10.44 12.66 -10.11
CA ASP A 96 -9.65 12.77 -11.33
C ASP A 96 -9.42 11.38 -11.93
N LEU A 97 -10.51 10.83 -12.46
CA LEU A 97 -10.53 9.47 -12.99
C LEU A 97 -9.62 9.29 -14.20
N ALA A 98 -9.45 10.35 -15.00
CA ALA A 98 -8.57 10.33 -16.17
C ALA A 98 -7.11 10.11 -15.75
N VAL A 99 -6.66 10.74 -14.66
CA VAL A 99 -5.32 10.55 -14.11
C VAL A 99 -5.19 9.19 -13.42
N VAL A 100 -6.22 8.71 -12.70
CA VAL A 100 -6.24 7.33 -12.16
C VAL A 100 -6.06 6.30 -13.29
N HIS A 101 -6.80 6.45 -14.38
CA HIS A 101 -6.73 5.57 -15.54
C HIS A 101 -5.38 5.65 -16.26
N ALA A 102 -4.78 6.83 -16.38
CA ALA A 102 -3.44 6.99 -16.94
C ALA A 102 -2.35 6.35 -16.05
N GLN A 103 -2.56 6.31 -14.73
CA GLN A 103 -1.68 5.62 -13.77
C GLN A 103 -1.99 4.13 -13.58
N LEU A 104 -3.07 3.63 -14.19
CA LEU A 104 -3.36 2.20 -14.32
C LEU A 104 -2.62 1.56 -15.51
N ASP A 105 -1.56 2.20 -16.02
CA ASP A 105 -0.67 1.59 -17.01
C ASP A 105 -0.03 0.31 -16.44
N VAL A 106 -0.55 -0.84 -16.86
CA VAL A 106 -0.12 -2.17 -16.43
C VAL A 106 1.07 -2.65 -17.26
N GLY A 107 2.09 -1.81 -17.44
CA GLY A 107 3.41 -2.17 -17.97
C GLY A 107 3.46 -2.76 -19.40
N LYS A 108 4.69 -3.14 -19.81
CA LYS A 108 4.99 -3.78 -21.10
C LYS A 108 4.32 -5.15 -21.22
N GLY A 109 3.07 -5.16 -21.66
CA GLY A 109 2.29 -6.38 -21.87
C GLY A 109 0.88 -6.17 -22.45
N GLY A 110 0.44 -4.92 -22.64
CA GLY A 110 -0.78 -4.63 -23.38
C GLY A 110 -2.07 -5.10 -22.71
N LYS A 111 -2.16 -5.02 -21.38
CA LYS A 111 -3.43 -5.25 -20.69
C LYS A 111 -4.25 -3.98 -20.73
N SER A 112 -5.33 -4.01 -21.50
CA SER A 112 -6.34 -2.96 -21.56
C SER A 112 -7.10 -2.89 -20.25
N LEU A 113 -7.73 -1.75 -19.96
CA LEU A 113 -8.68 -1.60 -18.86
C LEU A 113 -9.81 -2.66 -18.92
N ALA A 114 -10.14 -3.10 -20.14
CA ALA A 114 -11.12 -4.14 -20.41
C ALA A 114 -10.70 -5.54 -19.91
N ASP A 115 -9.39 -5.77 -19.72
CA ASP A 115 -8.86 -7.08 -19.32
C ASP A 115 -8.83 -7.27 -17.79
N ASN A 116 -9.24 -6.26 -17.02
CA ASN A 116 -9.27 -6.27 -15.57
C ASN A 116 -10.69 -5.95 -15.04
N PRO A 117 -11.48 -6.98 -14.68
CA PRO A 117 -12.85 -6.80 -14.20
C PRO A 117 -12.96 -5.84 -13.00
N SER A 118 -12.00 -5.88 -12.08
CA SER A 118 -11.99 -4.97 -10.92
C SER A 118 -11.71 -3.52 -11.30
N ALA A 119 -10.92 -3.29 -12.36
CA ALA A 119 -10.72 -1.94 -12.89
C ALA A 119 -12.00 -1.41 -13.56
N LEU A 120 -12.71 -2.25 -14.32
CA LEU A 120 -14.00 -1.91 -14.92
C LEU A 120 -15.06 -1.59 -13.87
N ASP A 121 -15.17 -2.40 -12.82
CA ASP A 121 -16.12 -2.18 -11.72
C ASP A 121 -15.84 -0.87 -10.99
N LEU A 122 -14.56 -0.54 -10.76
CA LEU A 122 -14.16 0.70 -10.13
C LEU A 122 -14.46 1.91 -11.02
N THR A 123 -14.19 1.81 -12.33
CA THR A 123 -14.57 2.84 -13.31
C THR A 123 -16.08 3.05 -13.33
N ALA A 124 -16.86 1.96 -13.40
CA ALA A 124 -18.32 2.02 -13.41
C ALA A 124 -18.87 2.65 -12.13
N TRP A 125 -18.34 2.26 -10.97
CA TRP A 125 -18.72 2.85 -9.68
C TRP A 125 -18.39 4.34 -9.61
N SER A 126 -17.21 4.73 -10.09
CA SER A 126 -16.71 6.11 -9.98
C SER A 126 -17.46 7.13 -10.85
N ILE A 127 -18.15 6.68 -11.90
CA ILE A 127 -19.10 7.50 -12.67
C ILE A 127 -20.55 7.27 -12.26
N GLY A 128 -20.79 6.36 -11.31
CA GLY A 128 -22.11 5.98 -10.83
C GLY A 128 -22.70 6.98 -9.84
N ASP A 129 -24.03 7.00 -9.78
CA ASP A 129 -24.81 7.90 -8.93
C ASP A 129 -24.40 7.83 -7.45
N ASP A 130 -24.02 6.64 -6.96
CA ASP A 130 -23.65 6.44 -5.56
C ASP A 130 -22.35 7.16 -5.20
N HIS A 131 -21.35 7.14 -6.10
CA HIS A 131 -20.11 7.88 -5.91
C HIS A 131 -20.34 9.40 -5.98
N ILE A 132 -21.17 9.86 -6.92
CA ILE A 132 -21.54 11.28 -7.05
C ILE A 132 -22.25 11.78 -5.80
N LYS A 133 -23.24 11.03 -5.29
CA LYS A 133 -23.95 11.34 -4.03
C LYS A 133 -23.01 11.34 -2.83
N LEU A 134 -22.07 10.40 -2.77
CA LEU A 134 -21.06 10.36 -1.70
C LEU A 134 -20.20 11.62 -1.71
N ARG A 135 -19.74 12.05 -2.90
CA ARG A 135 -18.94 13.27 -3.05
C ARG A 135 -19.70 14.53 -2.66
N ASP A 136 -20.96 14.64 -3.04
CA ASP A 136 -21.84 15.75 -2.65
C ASP A 136 -22.01 15.82 -1.13
N ARG A 137 -22.28 14.68 -0.49
CA ARG A 137 -22.37 14.58 0.99
C ARG A 137 -21.09 14.95 1.70
N LEU A 138 -19.95 14.75 1.06
CA LEU A 138 -18.62 15.09 1.59
C LEU A 138 -18.19 16.52 1.24
N GLY A 139 -19.02 17.28 0.52
CA GLY A 139 -18.69 18.64 0.08
C GLY A 139 -17.62 18.71 -1.02
N VAL A 140 -17.31 17.57 -1.65
CA VAL A 140 -16.31 17.44 -2.72
C VAL A 140 -17.02 17.52 -4.07
N ALA A 141 -17.79 18.59 -4.28
CA ALA A 141 -18.54 18.77 -5.52
C ALA A 141 -17.58 18.92 -6.71
N LEU A 142 -17.88 18.24 -7.81
CA LEU A 142 -17.32 18.58 -9.13
C LEU A 142 -17.85 19.98 -9.47
N LYS A 143 -17.07 21.03 -9.20
CA LYS A 143 -17.36 22.37 -9.73
C LYS A 143 -17.10 22.34 -11.24
N GLY A 144 -18.08 21.86 -11.99
CA GLY A 144 -18.18 22.06 -13.43
C GLY A 144 -18.95 23.35 -13.68
N THR A 145 -18.24 24.35 -14.21
CA THR A 145 -18.80 25.52 -14.88
C THR A 145 -19.93 25.10 -15.83
N ARG A 146 -21.15 25.56 -15.54
CA ARG A 146 -22.17 25.85 -16.56
C ARG A 146 -22.22 27.34 -16.75
#